data_AF-A0A382LDQ1-F1
#
_entry.id   AF-A0A382LDQ1-F1
#
_cell.length_a   1.000
_cell.length_b   1.000
_cell.length_c   1.000
_cell.angle_alpha   90.00
_cell.angle_beta   90.00
_cell.angle_gamma   90.00
#
_symmetry.space_group_name_H-M   'P 1'
#
loop_
_entity.id
_entity.type
_entity.pdbx_description
1 polymer ?
#
loop_
_entity_poly.entity_id
_entity_poly.type
_entity_poly.pdbx_seq_one_letter_code
_entity_poly.pdbx_strand_id
1 'polypeptide(L)' 'VGIHVSKDGQQYGPYSLEELKSYLESGQFAENDFGLSEGGTEWQ' A
#
# COMPACT_ATOMS: atom_id res chain seq x y z
N VAL A 1 12.65 1.69 -0.77
CA VAL A 1 11.60 2.18 0.15
C VAL A 1 10.35 1.44 -0.22
N GLY A 2 9.89 0.56 0.66
CA GLY A 2 8.64 -0.15 0.52
C GLY A 2 7.49 0.66 1.11
N ILE A 3 6.27 0.24 0.81
CA ILE A 3 5.04 0.90 1.21
C ILE A 3 4.13 -0.15 1.82
N HIS A 4 3.67 0.09 3.04
CA HIS A 4 2.59 -0.68 3.64
C HIS A 4 1.25 -0.17 3.15
N VAL A 5 0.28 -1.08 2.98
CA VAL A 5 -1.11 -0.72 2.65
C VAL A 5 -2.02 -1.12 3.79
N SER A 6 -2.92 -0.24 4.19
CA SER A 6 -4.00 -0.55 5.13
C SER A 6 -5.29 -0.73 4.37
N LYS A 7 -5.87 -1.92 4.47
CA LYS A 7 -7.14 -2.30 3.85
C LYS A 7 -7.98 -3.09 4.83
N ASP A 8 -9.25 -2.73 5.00
CA ASP A 8 -10.21 -3.43 5.88
C ASP A 8 -9.69 -3.63 7.33
N GLY A 9 -8.89 -2.69 7.83
CA GLY A 9 -8.29 -2.77 9.18
C GLY A 9 -7.07 -3.71 9.28
N GLN A 10 -6.62 -4.29 8.18
CA GLN A 10 -5.41 -5.11 8.09
C GLN A 10 -4.29 -4.35 7.37
N GLN A 11 -3.05 -4.60 7.78
CA GLN A 11 -1.85 -4.04 7.14
C GLN A 11 -1.15 -5.09 6.28
N TYR A 12 -0.75 -4.70 5.08
CA TYR A 12 -0.06 -5.52 4.09
C TYR A 12 1.30 -4.88 3.73
N GLY A 13 2.21 -5.67 3.16
CA GLY A 13 3.54 -5.21 2.74
C GLY A 13 4.64 -5.31 3.80
N PRO A 14 5.78 -4.61 3.62
CA PRO A 14 5.95 -3.52 2.67
C PRO A 14 6.14 -4.00 1.23
N TYR A 15 5.58 -3.28 0.26
CA TYR A 15 5.67 -3.56 -1.17
C TYR A 15 6.44 -2.47 -1.91
N SER A 16 7.09 -2.84 -3.00
CA SER A 16 7.66 -1.89 -3.95
C SER A 16 6.55 -1.14 -4.71
N LEU A 17 6.86 0.03 -5.27
CA LEU A 17 5.91 0.76 -6.13
C LEU A 17 5.43 -0.07 -7.32
N GLU A 18 6.31 -0.91 -7.88
CA GLU A 18 5.97 -1.79 -9.00
C GLU A 18 4.96 -2.87 -8.60
N GLU A 19 5.15 -3.50 -7.44
CA GLU A 19 4.22 -4.49 -6.88
C GLU A 19 2.85 -3.85 -6.59
N LEU A 20 2.85 -2.65 -5.99
CA LEU A 20 1.60 -1.92 -5.71
C LEU A 20 0.82 -1.57 -6.96
N LYS A 21 1.50 -1.14 -8.02
CA LYS A 21 0.84 -0.90 -9.31
C LYS A 21 0.15 -2.17 -9.81
N SER A 22 0.85 -3.31 -9.80
CA SER A 22 0.24 -4.57 -10.21
C SER A 22 -0.95 -4.99 -9.31
N TYR A 23 -0.90 -4.71 -8.01
CA TYR A 23 -2.02 -5.00 -7.10
C TYR A 23 -3.21 -4.04 -7.26
N LEU A 24 -2.96 -2.78 -7.63
CA LEU A 24 -4.01 -1.83 -8.01
C LEU A 24 -4.67 -2.25 -9.33
N GLU A 25 -3.86 -2.63 -10.32
CA GLU A 25 -4.35 -3.11 -11.62
C GLU A 25 -5.14 -4.42 -11.51
N SER A 26 -4.78 -5.32 -10.58
CA SER A 26 -5.52 -6.56 -10.32
C SER A 26 -6.79 -6.36 -9.48
N GLY A 27 -6.98 -5.17 -8.88
CA GLY A 27 -8.08 -4.85 -7.97
C GLY A 27 -7.92 -5.43 -6.56
N GLN A 28 -6.73 -5.88 -6.19
CA GLN A 28 -6.44 -6.33 -4.82
C GLN A 28 -6.47 -5.15 -3.83
N PHE A 29 -5.92 -4.00 -4.22
CA PHE A 29 -6.01 -2.74 -3.50
C PHE A 29 -6.76 -1.70 -4.36
N ALA A 30 -7.31 -0.69 -3.71
CA ALA A 30 -7.94 0.47 -4.32
C ALA A 30 -7.09 1.72 -4.11
N GLU A 31 -7.24 2.72 -4.98
CA GLU A 31 -6.57 4.02 -4.85
C GLU A 31 -6.97 4.79 -3.58
N ASN A 32 -8.06 4.38 -2.91
CA ASN A 32 -8.51 4.95 -1.64
C ASN A 32 -8.03 4.15 -0.41
N ASP A 33 -7.33 3.02 -0.61
CA ASP A 33 -6.66 2.34 0.50
C ASP A 33 -5.45 3.16 0.94
N PHE A 34 -5.22 3.24 2.25
CA PHE A 34 -4.14 4.07 2.78
C PHE A 34 -2.77 3.43 2.59
N GLY A 35 -1.78 4.23 2.21
CA GLY A 35 -0.37 3.83 2.10
C GLY A 35 0.51 4.45 3.18
N LEU A 36 1.50 3.70 3.68
CA LEU A 36 2.56 4.21 4.55
C LEU A 36 3.92 3.84 3.96
N SER A 37 4.63 4.84 3.45
CA SER A 37 6.00 4.66 2.98
C SER A 37 6.94 4.36 4.14
N GLU A 38 7.88 3.43 3.96
CA GLU A 38 8.94 3.18 4.93
C GLU A 38 9.71 4.47 5.26
N GLY A 39 9.76 4.82 6.55
CA GLY A 39 10.35 6.07 7.04
C GLY A 39 9.38 7.25 7.11
N GLY A 40 8.17 7.10 6.57
CA GLY A 40 7.05 8.01 6.83
C GLY A 40 6.41 7.72 8.19
N THR A 41 5.78 8.74 8.77
CA THR A 41 5.09 8.64 10.06
C THR A 41 3.57 8.68 9.93
N GLU A 42 3.06 8.96 8.73
CA GLU A 42 1.65 9.23 8.47
C GLU A 42 1.17 8.39 7.29
N TRP A 43 -0.03 7.82 7.44
CA TRP A 43 -0.75 7.17 6.36
C TRP A 43 -1.27 8.23 5.38
N GLN A 44 -1.24 7.94 4.08
CA GLN A 44 -1.65 8.82 2.99
C GLN A 44 -2.66 8.12 2.10
#